data_AF-A0A7K3DD28-F1
#
_entry.id   AF-A0A7K3DD28-F1
#
_cell.length_a   1.000
_cell.length_b   1.000
_cell.length_c   1.000
_cell.angle_alpha   90.00
_cell.angle_beta   90.00
_cell.angle_gamma   90.00
#
_symmetry.space_group_name_H-M   'P 1'
#
loop_
_entity.id
_entity.type
_entity.pdbx_description
1 polymer ?
#
loop_
_entity_poly.entity_id
_entity_poly.type
_entity_poly.pdbx_seq_one_letter_code
_entity_poly.pdbx_strand_id
1 'polypeptide(L)'
;SGGMRQRVMIAMALAHHPTVLIADEPTTALDVTVQAHILGLLEEVQRTHRLGLVLVSHDLAVVARSADHVAVMYAGRIVEHAPADVLYARPAHPYTRALLDSVPRRGRRGQPLVALPGAPPNPARPVPGCPFAPRCPLAESRCTTAPPPYRVGTGHVSACHRWAEVTAA
;
A
#
# COMPACT_ATOMS: atom_id res chain seq x y z
N SER A 1 24.77 -2.14 -13.45
CA SER A 1 23.74 -2.99 -12.80
C SER A 1 22.45 -2.20 -12.60
N GLY A 2 21.32 -2.86 -12.31
CA GLY A 2 20.06 -2.18 -11.97
C GLY A 2 20.22 -1.18 -10.82
N GLY A 3 20.92 -1.59 -9.74
CA GLY A 3 21.19 -0.70 -8.60
C GLY A 3 22.02 0.55 -8.95
N MET A 4 22.98 0.46 -9.88
CA MET A 4 23.72 1.66 -10.32
C MET A 4 22.83 2.65 -11.07
N ARG A 5 21.95 2.16 -11.94
CA ARG A 5 20.97 3.02 -12.64
C ARG A 5 20.07 3.72 -11.63
N GLN A 6 19.61 2.99 -10.61
CA GLN A 6 18.77 3.56 -9.56
C GLN A 6 19.48 4.66 -8.76
N ARG A 7 20.76 4.47 -8.41
CA ARG A 7 21.56 5.51 -7.74
C ARG A 7 21.73 6.77 -8.58
N VAL A 8 21.95 6.63 -9.89
CA VAL A 8 22.01 7.78 -10.81
C VAL A 8 20.67 8.52 -10.83
N MET A 9 19.55 7.80 -10.92
CA MET A 9 18.22 8.41 -10.89
C MET A 9 17.93 9.14 -9.57
N ILE A 10 18.32 8.57 -8.42
CA ILE A 10 18.20 9.22 -7.12
C ILE A 10 19.03 10.51 -7.09
N ALA A 11 20.29 10.47 -7.55
CA ALA A 11 21.15 11.64 -7.60
C ALA A 11 20.56 12.75 -8.49
N MET A 12 20.00 12.38 -9.65
CA MET A 12 19.31 13.32 -10.54
C MET A 12 18.08 13.95 -9.87
N ALA A 13 17.28 13.16 -9.15
CA ALA A 13 16.12 13.67 -8.42
C ALA A 13 16.51 14.65 -7.30
N LEU A 14 17.69 14.47 -6.70
CA LEU A 14 18.19 15.32 -5.61
C LEU A 14 18.95 16.57 -6.08
N ALA A 15 19.26 16.70 -7.37
CA ALA A 15 20.12 17.75 -7.91
C ALA A 15 19.65 19.17 -7.59
N HIS A 16 18.34 19.37 -7.37
CA HIS A 16 17.73 20.65 -7.04
C HIS A 16 17.24 20.76 -5.58
N HIS A 17 17.75 19.92 -4.68
CA HIS A 17 17.42 19.96 -3.25
C HIS A 17 15.90 19.96 -2.96
N PRO A 18 15.15 18.95 -3.46
CA PRO A 18 13.70 18.93 -3.31
C PRO A 18 13.29 18.76 -1.84
N THR A 19 12.13 19.31 -1.49
CA THR A 19 11.51 19.08 -0.18
C THR A 19 10.68 17.79 -0.13
N VAL A 20 10.35 17.21 -1.28
CA VAL A 20 9.63 15.94 -1.42
C VAL A 20 10.24 15.10 -2.54
N LEU A 21 10.48 13.81 -2.24
CA LEU A 21 10.91 12.81 -3.21
C LEU A 21 9.78 11.79 -3.43
N ILE A 22 9.42 11.55 -4.68
CA ILE A 22 8.46 10.51 -5.07
C ILE A 22 9.23 9.36 -5.70
N ALA A 23 9.23 8.21 -5.05
CA ALA A 23 9.91 7.01 -5.48
C ALA A 23 8.86 5.99 -5.97
N ASP A 24 8.63 5.96 -7.29
CA ASP A 24 7.66 5.05 -7.92
C ASP A 24 8.31 3.70 -8.27
N GLU A 25 7.93 2.65 -7.55
CA GLU A 25 8.47 1.29 -7.67
C GLU A 25 10.02 1.25 -7.74
N PRO A 26 10.74 1.91 -6.80
CA PRO A 26 12.17 2.18 -6.94
C PRO A 26 13.05 0.93 -6.84
N THR A 27 12.46 -0.21 -6.46
CA THR A 27 13.18 -1.47 -6.30
C THR A 27 12.68 -2.55 -7.25
N THR A 28 11.83 -2.22 -8.21
CA THR A 28 11.36 -3.18 -9.21
C THR A 28 12.52 -3.73 -10.03
N ALA A 29 12.45 -5.02 -10.38
CA ALA A 29 13.48 -5.75 -11.12
C ALA A 29 14.89 -5.77 -10.47
N LEU A 30 14.99 -5.52 -9.15
CA LEU A 30 16.23 -5.68 -8.38
C LEU A 30 16.17 -6.98 -7.55
N ASP A 31 17.32 -7.59 -7.31
CA ASP A 31 17.42 -8.67 -6.32
C ASP A 31 17.24 -8.14 -4.90
N VAL A 32 16.90 -9.04 -3.97
CA VAL A 32 16.56 -8.69 -2.57
C VAL A 32 17.68 -7.92 -1.87
N THR A 33 18.96 -8.22 -2.17
CA THR A 33 20.11 -7.55 -1.56
C THR A 33 20.24 -6.12 -2.09
N VAL A 34 20.15 -5.93 -3.40
CA VAL A 34 20.21 -4.60 -4.01
C VAL A 34 18.99 -3.75 -3.63
N GLN A 35 17.80 -4.36 -3.55
CA GLN A 35 16.60 -3.70 -3.04
C GLN A 35 16.82 -3.14 -1.64
N ALA A 36 17.37 -3.94 -0.70
CA ALA A 36 17.68 -3.46 0.65
C ALA A 36 18.66 -2.27 0.65
N HIS A 37 19.70 -2.32 -0.20
CA HIS A 37 20.64 -1.20 -0.34
C HIS A 37 19.97 0.07 -0.89
N ILE A 38 19.07 -0.05 -1.87
CA ILE A 38 18.36 1.11 -2.42
C ILE A 38 17.41 1.72 -1.40
N LEU A 39 16.67 0.90 -0.64
CA LEU A 39 15.79 1.40 0.42
C LEU A 39 16.57 2.11 1.53
N GLY A 40 17.68 1.52 1.99
CA GLY A 40 18.55 2.17 2.97
C GLY A 40 19.13 3.50 2.49
N LEU A 41 19.49 3.59 1.20
CA LEU A 41 19.93 4.85 0.60
C LEU A 41 18.81 5.91 0.59
N LEU A 42 17.58 5.53 0.27
CA LEU A 42 16.44 6.45 0.30
C LEU A 42 16.17 6.97 1.72
N GLU A 43 16.25 6.11 2.73
CA GLU A 43 16.12 6.47 4.14
C GLU A 43 17.24 7.43 4.59
N GLU A 44 18.49 7.16 4.18
CA GLU A 44 19.63 8.05 4.46
C GLU A 44 19.45 9.43 3.81
N VAL A 45 19.03 9.46 2.55
CA VAL A 45 18.73 10.68 1.80
C VAL A 45 17.61 11.48 2.49
N GLN A 46 16.51 10.81 2.87
CA GLN A 46 15.39 11.43 3.56
C GLN A 46 15.86 12.13 4.85
N ARG A 47 16.63 11.42 5.68
CA ARG A 47 17.14 11.94 6.95
C ARG A 47 18.13 13.09 6.75
N THR A 48 19.06 12.94 5.81
CA THR A 48 20.13 13.92 5.57
C THR A 48 19.59 15.22 5.00
N HIS A 49 18.65 15.14 4.06
CA HIS A 49 18.07 16.30 3.39
C HIS A 49 16.78 16.81 4.04
N ARG A 50 16.26 16.12 5.07
CA ARG A 50 14.99 16.44 5.76
C ARG A 50 13.81 16.59 4.79
N LEU A 51 13.74 15.71 3.79
CA LEU A 51 12.68 15.72 2.79
C LEU A 51 11.55 14.75 3.15
N GLY A 52 10.36 14.99 2.60
CA GLY A 52 9.27 14.02 2.61
C GLY A 52 9.50 12.94 1.56
N LEU A 53 9.25 11.68 1.89
CA LEU A 53 9.38 10.57 0.96
C LEU A 53 8.00 9.95 0.69
N VAL A 54 7.60 9.90 -0.57
CA VAL A 54 6.44 9.13 -1.03
C VAL A 54 6.96 7.90 -1.75
N LEU A 55 6.77 6.73 -1.14
CA LEU A 55 7.15 5.45 -1.71
C LEU A 55 5.91 4.76 -2.29
N VAL A 56 5.95 4.44 -3.59
CA VAL A 56 4.94 3.61 -4.24
C VAL A 56 5.51 2.21 -4.41
N SER A 57 4.83 1.22 -3.86
CA SER A 57 5.19 -0.19 -4.05
C SER A 57 4.00 -1.12 -3.92
N HIS A 58 4.01 -2.19 -4.69
CA HIS A 58 3.14 -3.34 -4.51
C HIS A 58 3.67 -4.38 -3.50
N ASP A 59 4.92 -4.24 -3.03
CA ASP A 59 5.50 -5.13 -2.02
C ASP A 59 5.19 -4.62 -0.60
N LEU A 60 4.20 -5.27 0.04
CA LEU A 60 3.80 -4.95 1.40
C LEU A 60 4.93 -5.14 2.44
N ALA A 61 5.92 -5.99 2.18
CA ALA A 61 7.04 -6.15 3.10
C ALA A 61 8.02 -4.98 3.02
N VAL A 62 8.15 -4.34 1.85
CA VAL A 62 8.90 -3.10 1.69
C VAL A 62 8.18 -1.96 2.41
N VAL A 63 6.89 -1.79 2.13
CA VAL A 63 6.08 -0.73 2.73
C VAL A 63 6.09 -0.83 4.25
N ALA A 64 5.99 -2.04 4.81
CA ALA A 64 5.98 -2.26 6.26
C ALA A 64 7.26 -1.80 6.98
N ARG A 65 8.40 -1.74 6.28
CA ARG A 65 9.69 -1.39 6.88
C ARG A 65 10.06 0.08 6.72
N SER A 66 9.56 0.73 5.66
CA SER A 66 10.07 2.05 5.24
C SER A 66 9.04 3.17 5.35
N ALA A 67 7.77 2.89 5.64
CA ALA A 67 6.71 3.90 5.68
C ALA A 67 6.23 4.20 7.11
N ASP A 68 6.08 5.49 7.44
CA ASP A 68 5.40 5.95 8.66
C ASP A 68 3.87 5.82 8.52
N HIS A 69 3.35 6.16 7.34
CA HIS A 69 1.94 6.10 6.98
C HIS A 69 1.77 5.36 5.66
N VAL A 70 0.66 4.62 5.54
CA VAL A 70 0.36 3.80 4.37
C VAL A 70 -1.02 4.19 3.83
N ALA A 71 -1.09 4.46 2.52
CA ALA A 71 -2.33 4.59 1.78
C ALA A 71 -2.47 3.39 0.83
N VAL A 72 -3.52 2.59 1.03
CA VAL A 72 -3.84 1.45 0.18
C VAL A 72 -4.77 1.92 -0.92
N MET A 73 -4.39 1.66 -2.17
CA MET A 73 -5.16 2.05 -3.34
C MET A 73 -5.74 0.83 -4.06
N TYR A 74 -6.99 0.95 -4.54
CA TYR A 74 -7.61 -0.03 -5.42
C TYR A 74 -8.38 0.68 -6.53
N ALA A 75 -8.11 0.30 -7.79
CA ALA A 75 -8.75 0.87 -8.97
C ALA A 75 -8.74 2.41 -8.99
N GLY A 76 -7.59 3.01 -8.66
CA GLY A 76 -7.40 4.47 -8.65
C GLY A 76 -8.03 5.20 -7.46
N ARG A 77 -8.50 4.49 -6.41
CA ARG A 77 -9.07 5.10 -5.20
C ARG A 77 -8.33 4.67 -3.96
N ILE A 78 -8.02 5.62 -3.08
CA ILE A 78 -7.53 5.30 -1.72
C ILE A 78 -8.70 4.66 -0.98
N VAL A 79 -8.55 3.38 -0.66
CA VAL A 79 -9.56 2.61 0.05
C VAL A 79 -9.31 2.58 1.55
N GLU A 80 -8.06 2.77 1.96
CA GLU A 80 -7.67 2.81 3.37
C GLU A 80 -6.38 3.64 3.55
N HIS A 81 -6.28 4.36 4.66
CA HIS A 81 -5.09 5.10 5.05
C HIS A 81 -4.91 5.07 6.56
N ALA A 82 -3.72 4.72 7.04
CA ALA A 82 -3.40 4.72 8.48
C ALA A 82 -1.89 4.85 8.72
N PRO A 83 -1.45 5.12 9.98
CA PRO A 83 -0.10 4.76 10.41
C PRO A 83 0.20 3.30 10.06
N ALA A 84 1.43 3.01 9.62
CA ALA A 84 1.77 1.69 9.12
C ALA A 84 1.46 0.59 10.14
N ASP A 85 1.96 0.73 11.37
CA ASP A 85 1.73 -0.19 12.48
C ASP A 85 0.23 -0.48 12.72
N VAL A 86 -0.62 0.55 12.69
CA VAL A 86 -2.07 0.43 12.83
C VAL A 86 -2.68 -0.34 11.66
N LEU A 87 -2.30 -0.02 10.41
CA LEU A 87 -2.84 -0.65 9.21
C LEU A 87 -2.50 -2.15 9.14
N TYR A 88 -1.25 -2.52 9.47
CA TYR A 88 -0.83 -3.93 9.49
C TYR A 88 -1.46 -4.72 10.65
N ALA A 89 -1.72 -4.08 11.79
CA ALA A 89 -2.32 -4.74 12.96
C ALA A 89 -3.85 -4.86 12.87
N ARG A 90 -4.52 -3.81 12.39
CA ARG A 90 -5.99 -3.70 12.39
C ARG A 90 -6.47 -3.08 11.08
N PRO A 91 -6.36 -3.79 9.94
CA PRO A 91 -6.91 -3.30 8.68
C PRO A 91 -8.44 -3.15 8.77
N ALA A 92 -8.98 -2.13 8.12
CA ALA A 92 -10.38 -1.73 8.17
C ALA A 92 -11.09 -1.74 6.81
N HIS A 93 -10.39 -2.12 5.74
CA HIS A 93 -11.00 -2.37 4.43
C HIS A 93 -10.81 -3.85 4.03
N PRO A 94 -11.85 -4.54 3.51
CA PRO A 94 -11.76 -5.96 3.13
C PRO A 94 -10.64 -6.27 2.14
N TYR A 95 -10.36 -5.33 1.22
CA TYR A 95 -9.23 -5.42 0.30
C TYR A 95 -7.87 -5.43 1.04
N THR A 96 -7.65 -4.49 1.96
CA THR A 96 -6.42 -4.42 2.75
C THR A 96 -6.22 -5.68 3.58
N ARG A 97 -7.27 -6.15 4.25
CA ARG A 97 -7.27 -7.43 4.99
C ARG A 97 -6.81 -8.56 4.08
N ALA A 98 -7.46 -8.70 2.92
CA ALA A 98 -7.15 -9.77 1.99
C ALA A 98 -5.72 -9.68 1.43
N LEU A 99 -5.21 -8.47 1.15
CA LEU A 99 -3.80 -8.28 0.76
C LEU A 99 -2.84 -8.78 1.85
N LEU A 100 -3.08 -8.40 3.12
CA LEU A 100 -2.25 -8.81 4.26
C LEU A 100 -2.34 -10.32 4.55
N ASP A 101 -3.46 -10.95 4.20
CA ASP A 101 -3.67 -12.40 4.33
C ASP A 101 -3.00 -13.19 3.20
N SER A 102 -2.80 -12.56 2.03
CA SER A 102 -2.05 -13.14 0.91
C SER A 102 -0.53 -13.10 1.09
N VAL A 103 -0.01 -12.33 2.07
CA VAL A 103 1.44 -12.26 2.33
C VAL A 103 1.89 -13.45 3.19
N PRO A 104 2.94 -14.21 2.78
CA PRO A 104 3.47 -15.32 3.56
C PRO A 104 3.98 -14.87 4.93
N ARG A 105 3.40 -15.41 6.02
CA ARG A 105 3.86 -15.15 7.40
C ARG A 105 4.81 -16.23 7.89
N ARG A 106 5.90 -15.83 8.55
CA ARG A 106 6.79 -16.74 9.29
C ARG A 106 5.98 -17.38 10.42
N GLY A 107 5.57 -18.63 10.25
CA GLY A 107 4.68 -19.36 11.18
C GLY A 107 3.51 -20.08 10.50
N ARG A 108 3.15 -19.69 9.27
CA ARG A 108 2.12 -20.36 8.44
C ARG A 108 2.74 -21.16 7.30
N ARG A 109 3.94 -21.73 7.51
CA ARG A 109 4.62 -22.56 6.50
C ARG A 109 3.76 -23.81 6.23
N GLY A 110 3.42 -24.04 4.97
CA GLY A 110 2.61 -25.19 4.54
C GLY A 110 1.10 -24.96 4.49
N GLN A 111 0.59 -23.77 4.83
CA GLN A 111 -0.82 -23.44 4.58
C GLN A 111 -1.00 -22.83 3.17
N PRO A 112 -2.12 -23.14 2.47
CA PRO A 112 -2.43 -22.49 1.21
C PRO A 112 -2.55 -20.97 1.39
N LEU A 113 -1.94 -20.20 0.47
CA LEU A 113 -2.14 -18.77 0.43
C LEU A 113 -3.59 -18.47 0.01
N VAL A 114 -4.23 -17.54 0.68
CA VAL A 114 -5.56 -17.07 0.29
C VAL A 114 -5.39 -16.13 -0.89
N ALA A 115 -5.83 -16.57 -2.07
CA ALA A 115 -5.88 -15.72 -3.26
C ALA A 115 -7.20 -14.95 -3.30
N LEU A 116 -7.15 -13.64 -3.58
CA LEU A 116 -8.37 -12.87 -3.81
C LEU A 116 -9.02 -13.33 -5.12
N PRO A 117 -10.29 -13.77 -5.10
CA PRO A 117 -10.98 -14.23 -6.30
C PRO A 117 -11.22 -13.08 -7.29
N GLY A 118 -11.37 -13.44 -8.58
CA GLY A 118 -11.68 -12.50 -9.65
C GLY A 118 -10.54 -11.56 -10.05
N ALA A 119 -10.78 -10.73 -11.06
CA ALA A 119 -9.83 -9.77 -11.61
C ALA A 119 -10.16 -8.33 -11.18
N PRO A 120 -9.17 -7.42 -11.11
CA PRO A 120 -9.43 -5.99 -10.95
C PRO A 120 -10.34 -5.42 -12.05
N PRO A 121 -11.13 -4.38 -11.75
CA PRO A 121 -11.94 -3.72 -12.76
C PRO A 121 -11.05 -3.06 -13.82
N ASN A 122 -11.60 -2.89 -15.03
CA ASN A 122 -10.90 -2.15 -16.08
C ASN A 122 -10.75 -0.68 -15.67
N PRO A 123 -9.51 -0.14 -15.58
CA PRO A 123 -9.28 1.24 -15.15
C PRO A 123 -9.84 2.29 -16.12
N ALA A 124 -10.07 1.94 -17.39
CA ALA A 124 -10.65 2.84 -18.38
C ALA A 124 -12.18 3.02 -18.21
N ARG A 125 -12.83 2.22 -17.37
CA ARG A 125 -14.28 2.29 -17.14
C ARG A 125 -14.56 2.81 -15.72
N PRO A 126 -15.42 3.83 -15.57
CA PRO A 126 -15.81 4.29 -14.26
C PRO A 126 -16.55 3.17 -13.52
N VAL A 127 -16.15 2.90 -12.28
CA VAL A 127 -16.84 1.94 -11.40
C VAL A 127 -17.72 2.73 -10.44
N PRO A 128 -19.06 2.66 -10.56
CA PRO A 128 -19.94 3.27 -9.57
C PRO A 128 -19.77 2.56 -8.23
N GLY A 129 -20.02 3.27 -7.14
CA GLY A 129 -19.96 2.65 -5.82
C GLY A 129 -18.56 2.34 -5.31
N CYS A 130 -18.44 1.30 -4.51
CA CYS A 130 -17.17 0.74 -4.07
C CYS A 130 -16.54 -0.11 -5.19
N PRO A 131 -15.31 0.21 -5.66
CA PRO A 131 -14.69 -0.51 -6.77
C PRO A 131 -14.37 -1.98 -6.42
N PHE A 132 -14.21 -2.28 -5.14
CA PHE A 132 -13.90 -3.63 -4.66
C PHE A 132 -15.15 -4.50 -4.44
N ALA A 133 -16.36 -3.94 -4.51
CA ALA A 133 -17.60 -4.67 -4.23
C ALA A 133 -17.74 -6.00 -5.00
N PRO A 134 -17.38 -6.13 -6.30
CA PRO A 134 -17.51 -7.39 -7.03
C PRO A 134 -16.65 -8.55 -6.50
N ARG A 135 -15.63 -8.23 -5.70
CA ARG A 135 -14.66 -9.21 -5.13
C ARG A 135 -14.74 -9.26 -3.60
N CYS A 136 -15.58 -8.43 -2.99
CA CYS A 136 -15.64 -8.24 -1.56
C CYS A 136 -16.53 -9.31 -0.92
N PRO A 137 -16.04 -10.11 0.04
CA PRO A 137 -16.87 -11.09 0.75
C PRO A 137 -17.92 -10.45 1.67
N LEU A 138 -17.77 -9.15 1.97
CA LEU A 138 -18.69 -8.35 2.79
C LEU A 138 -19.53 -7.38 1.94
N ALA A 139 -19.63 -7.60 0.63
CA ALA A 139 -20.42 -6.75 -0.24
C ALA A 139 -21.91 -6.76 0.15
N GLU A 140 -22.57 -5.62 0.01
CA GLU A 140 -23.99 -5.45 0.30
C GLU A 140 -24.59 -4.36 -0.59
N SER A 141 -25.90 -4.14 -0.52
CA SER A 141 -26.61 -3.21 -1.39
C SER A 141 -26.06 -1.78 -1.36
N ARG A 142 -25.70 -1.23 -0.19
CA ARG A 142 -25.15 0.14 -0.10
C ARG A 142 -23.79 0.32 -0.80
N CYS A 143 -23.06 -0.76 -1.11
CA CYS A 143 -21.80 -0.67 -1.84
C CYS A 143 -21.94 -0.20 -3.29
N THR A 144 -23.16 -0.07 -3.83
CA THR A 144 -23.42 0.58 -5.12
C THR A 144 -23.19 2.10 -5.09
N THR A 145 -23.13 2.69 -3.89
CA THR A 145 -22.77 4.09 -3.66
C THR A 145 -21.35 4.16 -3.10
N ALA A 146 -20.61 5.20 -3.48
CA ALA A 146 -19.21 5.32 -3.06
C ALA A 146 -19.16 5.57 -1.55
N PRO A 147 -18.45 4.74 -0.77
CA PRO A 147 -18.33 4.97 0.66
C PRO A 147 -17.54 6.24 0.93
N PRO A 148 -18.00 7.11 1.86
CA PRO A 148 -17.18 8.21 2.32
C PRO A 148 -15.94 7.68 3.08
N PRO A 149 -14.90 8.51 3.24
CA PRO A 149 -13.75 8.17 4.07
C PRO A 149 -14.14 8.18 5.55
N TYR A 150 -14.60 7.04 6.08
CA TYR A 150 -14.96 6.92 7.49
C TYR A 150 -13.70 7.01 8.37
N ARG A 151 -13.76 7.79 9.46
CA ARG A 151 -12.72 7.74 10.50
C ARG A 151 -12.94 6.50 11.35
N VAL A 152 -11.99 5.58 11.30
CA VAL A 152 -11.99 4.32 12.05
C VAL A 152 -11.25 4.47 13.37
N GLY A 153 -10.29 5.40 13.41
CA GLY A 153 -9.52 5.75 14.60
C GLY A 153 -8.61 6.96 14.36
N THR A 154 -7.72 7.25 15.30
CA THR A 154 -6.75 8.35 15.18
C THR A 154 -5.83 8.10 13.98
N GLY A 155 -5.88 8.98 12.98
CA GLY A 155 -5.09 8.84 11.75
C GLY A 155 -5.52 7.69 10.82
N HIS A 156 -6.56 6.93 11.17
CA HIS A 156 -7.01 5.75 10.41
C HIS A 156 -8.35 6.00 9.75
N VAL A 157 -8.36 5.91 8.41
CA VAL A 157 -9.49 6.19 7.54
C VAL A 157 -9.74 5.01 6.62
N SER A 158 -11.00 4.60 6.46
CA SER A 158 -11.40 3.53 5.54
C SER A 158 -12.60 3.96 4.70
N ALA A 159 -12.49 3.84 3.38
CA ALA A 159 -13.59 4.01 2.45
C ALA A 159 -14.36 2.68 2.31
N CYS A 160 -14.95 2.22 3.41
CA CYS A 160 -15.76 1.00 3.45
C CYS A 160 -17.00 1.22 4.30
N HIS A 161 -18.19 0.86 3.81
CA HIS A 161 -19.39 0.92 4.65
C HIS A 161 -19.38 -0.11 5.81
N ARG A 162 -18.61 -1.19 5.68
CA ARG A 162 -18.48 -2.31 6.62
C ARG A 162 -17.17 -2.29 7.42
N TRP A 163 -16.57 -1.12 7.62
CA TRP A 163 -15.28 -1.01 8.29
C TRP A 163 -15.31 -1.57 9.73
N ALA A 164 -16.45 -1.45 10.42
CA ALA A 164 -16.61 -1.94 11.80
C ALA A 164 -16.52 -3.47 11.87
N GLU A 165 -17.13 -4.18 10.92
CA GLU A 165 -17.05 -5.63 10.84
C GLU A 165 -15.67 -6.14 10.45
N VAL A 166 -14.94 -5.40 9.61
CA VAL A 166 -13.58 -5.75 9.19
C VAL A 166 -12.57 -5.62 10.34
N THR A 167 -12.77 -4.61 11.19
CA THR A 167 -11.91 -4.36 12.37
C THR A 167 -12.24 -5.26 13.56
N ALA A 168 -13.44 -5.82 13.61
CA ALA A 168 -13.86 -6.77 14.63
C ALA A 168 -13.38 -8.22 14.36
N ALA A 169 -12.97 -8.52 13.13
CA ALA A 169 -12.47 -9.84 12.69
C ALA A 169 -10.95 -9.98 12.83
#